data_AF-A0A9K3NNT8-F1
#
_entry.id   AF-A0A9K3NNT8-F1
#
_cell.length_a   1.000
_cell.length_b   1.000
_cell.length_c   1.000
_cell.angle_alpha   90.00
_cell.angle_beta   90.00
_cell.angle_gamma   90.00
#
_symmetry.space_group_name_H-M   'P 1'
#
loop_
_entity.id
_entity.type
_entity.pdbx_description
1 polymer ?
#
loop_
_entity_poly.entity_id
_entity_poly.type
_entity_poly.pdbx_seq_one_letter_code
_entity_poly.pdbx_strand_id
1 'polypeptide(L)'
;MWDVLVVIVPFYMEHGPKIFPQQWGIWGSIIKTVKRLFGPKYNGKYLQKIIREKLGNTRLNDTLTNVVIPTFDIQRLQPTIFSTYEAEVNPCYNVKLSDICISTSAAPTYFPSYYFKNNDDGGNDQEYSGGSRIHAKP
;
A
#
# COMPACT_ATOMS: atom_id res chain seq x y z
N MET A 1 6.22 -16.31 -17.85
CA MET A 1 6.56 -16.71 -16.46
C MET A 1 7.97 -16.28 -16.09
N TRP A 2 8.97 -16.56 -16.94
CA TRP A 2 10.35 -16.11 -16.75
C TRP A 2 10.51 -14.58 -16.77
N ASP A 3 9.75 -13.87 -17.60
CA ASP A 3 9.85 -12.41 -17.72
C ASP A 3 9.51 -11.67 -16.42
N VAL A 4 8.54 -12.19 -15.65
CA VAL A 4 8.14 -11.60 -14.36
C VAL A 4 9.29 -11.72 -13.35
N LEU A 5 9.94 -12.87 -13.27
CA LEU A 5 11.05 -13.09 -12.33
C LEU A 5 12.25 -12.20 -12.67
N VAL A 6 12.55 -12.05 -13.96
CA VAL A 6 13.66 -11.20 -14.44
C VAL A 6 13.44 -9.72 -14.12
N VAL A 7 12.20 -9.25 -14.02
CA VAL A 7 11.89 -7.86 -13.68
C VAL A 7 11.78 -7.65 -12.16
N ILE A 8 11.13 -8.57 -11.45
CA ILE A 8 10.79 -8.39 -10.03
C ILE A 8 11.99 -8.60 -9.11
N VAL A 9 12.86 -9.59 -9.40
CA VAL A 9 14.03 -9.85 -8.53
C VAL A 9 14.99 -8.65 -8.51
N PRO A 10 15.42 -8.08 -9.65
CA PRO A 10 16.25 -6.87 -9.65
C PRO A 10 15.57 -5.69 -8.99
N PHE A 11 14.26 -5.52 -9.18
CA PHE A 11 13.49 -4.47 -8.51
C PHE A 11 13.61 -4.57 -6.98
N TYR A 12 13.45 -5.76 -6.39
CA TYR A 12 13.61 -5.94 -4.95
C TYR A 12 15.05 -5.77 -4.50
N MET A 13 16.05 -6.19 -5.29
CA MET A 13 17.47 -5.97 -4.95
C MET A 13 17.82 -4.48 -4.92
N GLU A 14 17.27 -3.68 -5.83
CA GLU A 14 17.53 -2.24 -5.91
C GLU A 14 16.72 -1.43 -4.89
N HIS A 15 15.42 -1.68 -4.78
CA HIS A 15 14.50 -0.87 -4.00
C HIS A 15 14.31 -1.40 -2.57
N GLY A 16 14.52 -2.70 -2.33
CA GLY A 16 14.32 -3.35 -1.03
C GLY A 16 15.09 -2.68 0.12
N PRO A 17 16.41 -2.44 0.01
CA PRO A 17 17.18 -1.75 1.06
C PRO A 17 16.72 -0.32 1.35
N LYS A 18 16.10 0.35 0.36
CA LYS A 18 15.57 1.71 0.49
C LYS A 18 14.16 1.73 1.08
N ILE A 19 13.35 0.69 0.81
CA ILE A 19 12.04 0.46 1.45
C ILE A 19 12.22 0.04 2.91
N PHE A 20 13.19 -0.84 3.16
CA PHE A 20 13.47 -1.46 4.46
C PHE A 20 14.91 -1.19 4.92
N PRO A 21 15.29 0.08 5.20
CA PRO A 21 16.64 0.41 5.61
C PRO A 21 17.02 -0.37 6.87
N GLN A 22 18.08 -1.17 6.76
CA GLN A 22 18.66 -1.87 7.89
C GLN A 22 19.51 -0.89 8.71
N GLN A 23 19.27 -0.86 10.02
CA GLN A 23 20.05 -0.03 10.93
C GLN A 23 21.07 -0.92 11.64
N TRP A 24 22.35 -0.66 11.38
CA TRP A 24 23.47 -1.38 12.00
C TRP A 24 24.11 -0.56 13.12
N GLY A 25 24.59 -1.25 14.17
CA GLY A 25 25.27 -0.65 15.32
C GLY A 25 24.37 -0.11 16.44
N ILE A 26 24.95 0.69 17.34
CA ILE A 26 24.34 1.32 18.53
C ILE A 26 23.06 2.13 18.25
N TRP A 27 22.99 2.75 17.06
CA TRP A 27 21.81 3.48 16.59
C TRP A 27 20.60 2.57 16.34
N GLY A 28 20.83 1.30 15.98
CA GLY A 28 19.77 0.31 15.78
C GLY A 28 19.05 -0.07 17.08
N SER A 29 19.75 -0.04 18.23
CA SER A 29 19.15 -0.34 19.54
C SER A 29 18.28 0.81 20.06
N ILE A 30 18.79 2.05 19.95
CA ILE A 30 18.07 3.26 20.38
C ILE A 30 16.80 3.47 19.53
N ILE A 31 16.92 3.32 18.21
CA ILE A 31 15.79 3.51 17.29
C ILE A 31 14.75 2.38 17.44
N LYS A 32 15.16 1.14 17.75
CA LYS A 32 14.23 0.06 18.09
C LYS A 32 13.39 0.38 19.33
N THR A 33 14.01 0.94 20.37
CA THR A 33 13.32 1.30 21.63
C THR A 33 12.37 2.48 21.43
N VAL A 34 12.79 3.53 20.74
CA VAL A 34 11.93 4.70 20.44
C VAL A 34 10.81 4.35 19.48
N LYS A 35 11.07 3.57 18.42
CA LYS A 35 10.02 3.15 17.47
C LYS A 35 8.96 2.27 18.11
N ARG A 36 9.31 1.46 19.12
CA ARG A 36 8.34 0.61 19.83
C ARG A 36 7.30 1.45 20.59
N LEU A 37 7.62 2.69 20.97
CA LEU A 37 6.71 3.60 21.67
C LEU A 37 5.96 4.57 20.73
N PHE A 38 6.52 4.96 19.58
CA PHE A 38 6.07 6.17 18.86
C PHE A 38 5.64 6.00 17.40
N GLY A 39 5.63 4.80 16.80
CA GLY A 39 5.06 4.64 15.45
C GLY A 39 5.54 3.43 14.65
N PRO A 40 5.20 3.36 13.34
CA PRO A 40 5.58 2.24 12.49
C PRO A 40 7.10 2.16 12.28
N LYS A 41 7.58 0.93 12.02
CA LYS A 41 9.01 0.62 11.85
C LYS A 41 9.64 1.39 10.69
N TYR A 42 8.89 1.66 9.64
CA TYR A 42 9.29 2.38 8.43
C TYR A 42 8.30 3.50 8.13
N ASN A 43 8.79 4.63 7.61
CA ASN A 43 7.94 5.81 7.34
C ASN A 43 7.07 5.69 6.09
N GLY A 44 7.29 4.67 5.25
CA GLY A 44 6.53 4.43 4.02
C GLY A 44 6.80 5.39 2.86
N LYS A 45 7.53 6.50 3.04
CA LYS A 45 7.70 7.54 2.01
C LYS A 45 8.32 7.01 0.72
N TYR A 46 9.39 6.22 0.84
CA TYR A 46 10.06 5.66 -0.34
C TYR A 46 9.20 4.60 -1.04
N LEU A 47 8.49 3.77 -0.28
CA LEU A 47 7.55 2.77 -0.82
C LEU A 47 6.43 3.46 -1.63
N GLN A 48 5.80 4.50 -1.06
CA GLN A 48 4.77 5.25 -1.75
C GLN A 48 5.29 5.92 -3.01
N LYS A 49 6.49 6.50 -2.95
CA LYS A 49 7.16 7.10 -4.12
C LYS A 49 7.34 6.09 -5.24
N ILE A 50 7.98 4.95 -4.97
CA ILE A 50 8.30 3.99 -6.03
C ILE A 50 7.04 3.33 -6.61
N ILE A 51 6.02 3.07 -5.78
CA ILE A 51 4.74 2.54 -6.27
C ILE A 51 4.07 3.54 -7.22
N ARG A 52 4.03 4.83 -6.86
CA ARG A 52 3.47 5.89 -7.71
C ARG A 52 4.27 6.07 -9.00
N GLU A 53 5.60 5.98 -8.94
CA GLU A 53 6.46 6.05 -10.13
C GLU A 53 6.23 4.87 -11.08
N LYS A 54 6.05 3.65 -10.56
CA LYS A 54 5.86 2.45 -11.38
C LYS A 54 4.46 2.30 -11.96
N LEU A 55 3.42 2.70 -11.21
CA LEU A 55 2.03 2.53 -11.63
C LEU A 55 1.42 3.79 -12.24
N GLY A 56 2.05 4.96 -12.03
CA GLY A 56 1.61 6.22 -12.60
C GLY A 56 0.16 6.56 -12.24
N ASN A 57 -0.64 6.87 -13.26
CA ASN A 57 -2.07 7.17 -13.13
C ASN A 57 -2.98 5.99 -13.49
N THR A 58 -2.42 4.80 -13.71
CA THR A 58 -3.17 3.60 -14.10
C THR A 58 -4.24 3.31 -13.05
N ARG A 59 -5.50 3.21 -13.49
CA ARG A 59 -6.65 2.86 -12.67
C ARG A 59 -6.94 1.36 -12.76
N LEU A 60 -7.81 0.87 -11.88
CA LEU A 60 -8.13 -0.55 -11.79
C LEU A 60 -8.69 -1.11 -13.12
N ASN A 61 -9.53 -0.35 -13.81
CA ASN A 61 -10.10 -0.74 -15.11
C ASN A 61 -9.10 -0.67 -16.27
N ASP A 62 -7.93 -0.07 -16.09
CA ASP A 62 -6.88 -0.04 -17.11
C ASP A 62 -6.03 -1.33 -17.13
N THR A 63 -6.32 -2.28 -16.22
CA THR A 63 -5.58 -3.55 -16.13
C THR A 63 -5.86 -4.46 -17.32
N LEU A 64 -4.83 -5.16 -17.82
CA LEU A 64 -4.94 -6.04 -18.99
C LEU A 64 -5.75 -7.32 -18.72
N THR A 65 -5.93 -7.67 -17.45
CA THR A 65 -6.60 -8.89 -17.00
C THR A 65 -7.41 -8.60 -15.75
N ASN A 66 -8.42 -9.43 -15.48
CA ASN A 66 -9.15 -9.34 -14.24
C ASN A 66 -8.23 -9.52 -13.03
N VAL A 67 -8.24 -8.55 -12.11
CA VAL A 67 -7.46 -8.58 -10.88
C VAL A 67 -8.36 -8.48 -9.66
N VAL A 68 -7.90 -9.06 -8.56
CA VAL A 68 -8.53 -9.00 -7.23
C VAL A 68 -7.43 -8.67 -6.23
N ILE A 69 -7.52 -7.50 -5.59
CA ILE A 69 -6.51 -7.01 -4.66
C ILE A 69 -7.18 -6.78 -3.30
N PRO A 70 -6.92 -7.63 -2.30
CA PRO A 70 -7.48 -7.45 -0.97
C PRO A 70 -6.74 -6.35 -0.21
N THR A 71 -7.52 -5.58 0.55
CA THR A 71 -7.06 -4.58 1.52
C THR A 71 -7.92 -4.69 2.79
N PHE A 72 -7.61 -3.87 3.77
CA PHE A 72 -8.42 -3.74 4.98
C PHE A 72 -8.67 -2.25 5.23
N ASP A 73 -9.95 -1.90 5.39
CA ASP A 73 -10.39 -0.55 5.71
C ASP A 73 -10.34 -0.36 7.23
N ILE A 74 -9.41 0.47 7.68
CA ILE A 74 -9.17 0.74 9.10
C ILE A 74 -10.17 1.70 9.72
N GLN A 75 -10.86 2.51 8.92
CA GLN A 75 -11.94 3.38 9.40
C GLN A 75 -13.20 2.55 9.60
N ARG A 76 -13.52 1.68 8.65
CA ARG A 76 -14.71 0.79 8.70
C ARG A 76 -14.47 -0.52 9.43
N LEU A 77 -13.22 -0.82 9.80
CA LEU A 77 -12.78 -2.05 10.48
C LEU A 77 -13.23 -3.33 9.76
N GLN A 78 -13.19 -3.33 8.42
CA GLN A 78 -13.63 -4.46 7.60
C GLN A 78 -12.66 -4.72 6.44
N PRO A 79 -12.59 -5.96 5.93
CA PRO A 79 -11.93 -6.24 4.65
C PRO A 79 -12.56 -5.41 3.53
N THR A 80 -11.74 -4.98 2.58
CA THR A 80 -12.20 -4.35 1.34
C THR A 80 -11.47 -5.04 0.19
N ILE A 81 -12.19 -5.36 -0.87
CA ILE A 81 -11.61 -5.97 -2.05
C ILE A 81 -11.66 -4.92 -3.15
N PHE A 82 -10.56 -4.73 -3.86
CA PHE A 82 -10.56 -3.97 -5.10
C PHE A 82 -10.47 -4.97 -6.24
N SER A 83 -11.53 -5.07 -7.04
CA SER A 83 -11.55 -5.95 -8.22
C SER A 83 -12.00 -5.20 -9.47
N THR A 84 -11.50 -5.62 -10.63
CA THR A 84 -11.96 -5.09 -11.92
C THR A 84 -13.47 -5.26 -12.08
N TYR A 85 -13.99 -6.40 -11.66
CA TYR A 85 -15.42 -6.69 -11.66
C TYR A 85 -16.24 -5.67 -10.85
N GLU A 86 -15.78 -5.32 -9.63
CA GLU A 86 -16.49 -4.33 -8.81
C GLU A 86 -16.38 -2.91 -9.38
N ALA A 87 -15.25 -2.58 -10.02
CA ALA A 87 -15.04 -1.28 -10.67
C ALA A 87 -15.78 -1.12 -12.01
N GLU A 88 -16.21 -2.21 -12.66
CA GLU A 88 -17.13 -2.18 -13.80
C GLU A 88 -18.56 -1.85 -13.35
N VAL A 89 -18.98 -2.37 -12.19
CA VAL A 89 -20.34 -2.17 -11.65
C VAL A 89 -20.46 -0.84 -10.90
N ASN A 90 -19.42 -0.45 -10.17
CA ASN A 90 -19.39 0.76 -9.35
C ASN A 90 -18.15 1.61 -9.66
N PRO A 91 -18.31 2.73 -10.42
CA PRO A 91 -17.21 3.62 -10.78
C PRO A 91 -16.38 4.14 -9.60
N CYS A 92 -16.94 4.23 -8.39
CA CYS A 92 -16.21 4.61 -7.19
C CYS A 92 -15.04 3.68 -6.88
N TYR A 93 -15.10 2.41 -7.31
CA TYR A 93 -14.03 1.42 -7.13
C TYR A 93 -12.97 1.46 -8.22
N ASN A 94 -13.14 2.27 -9.27
CA ASN A 94 -12.11 2.49 -10.29
C ASN A 94 -11.00 3.43 -9.76
N VAL A 95 -10.27 2.94 -8.75
CA VAL A 95 -9.23 3.65 -8.03
C VAL A 95 -7.88 3.47 -8.75
N LYS A 96 -6.93 4.41 -8.54
CA LYS A 96 -5.55 4.24 -9.00
C LYS A 96 -4.92 2.98 -8.38
N LEU A 97 -4.27 2.16 -9.20
CA LEU A 97 -3.54 0.98 -8.72
C LEU A 97 -2.48 1.35 -7.68
N SER A 98 -1.87 2.53 -7.79
CA SER A 98 -0.92 3.01 -6.78
C SER A 98 -1.53 3.11 -5.38
N ASP A 99 -2.76 3.60 -5.28
CA ASP A 99 -3.43 3.79 -3.99
C ASP A 99 -3.82 2.44 -3.38
N ILE A 100 -4.30 1.51 -4.22
CA ILE A 100 -4.62 0.14 -3.81
C ILE A 100 -3.34 -0.59 -3.34
N CYS A 101 -2.25 -0.51 -4.11
CA CYS A 101 -0.99 -1.17 -3.80
C CYS A 101 -0.33 -0.61 -2.53
N ILE A 102 -0.41 0.70 -2.28
CA ILE A 102 0.06 1.29 -1.01
C ILE A 102 -0.81 0.77 0.15
N SER A 103 -2.13 0.73 -0.03
CA SER A 103 -3.08 0.27 0.98
C SER A 103 -2.85 -1.18 1.40
N THR A 104 -2.69 -2.09 0.44
CA THR A 104 -2.44 -3.52 0.71
C THR A 104 -1.04 -3.74 1.33
N SER A 105 -0.07 -2.90 0.98
CA SER A 105 1.30 -2.97 1.51
C SER A 105 1.45 -2.35 2.91
N ALA A 106 0.45 -1.63 3.42
CA ALA A 106 0.47 -0.93 4.71
C ALA A 106 0.31 -1.90 5.90
N ALA A 107 1.26 -2.82 6.03
CA ALA A 107 1.27 -3.83 7.08
C ALA A 107 1.37 -3.19 8.49
N PRO A 108 0.57 -3.67 9.47
CA PRO A 108 0.60 -3.15 10.84
C PRO A 108 2.00 -3.18 11.42
N THR A 109 2.36 -2.18 12.23
CA THR A 109 3.71 -2.01 12.85
C THR A 109 4.85 -1.77 11.87
N TYR A 110 4.70 -2.07 10.58
CA TYR A 110 5.74 -1.90 9.56
C TYR A 110 5.62 -0.54 8.88
N PHE A 111 4.42 -0.20 8.39
CA PHE A 111 4.16 1.03 7.65
C PHE A 111 3.00 1.81 8.26
N PRO A 112 2.95 3.13 8.05
CA PRO A 112 1.79 3.92 8.44
C PRO A 112 0.57 3.50 7.64
N SER A 113 -0.60 3.65 8.27
CA SER A 113 -1.89 3.61 7.59
C SER A 113 -1.94 4.59 6.41
N TYR A 114 -2.65 4.21 5.36
CA TYR A 114 -2.83 5.01 4.16
C TYR A 114 -4.26 5.49 4.02
N TYR A 115 -4.45 6.74 3.61
CA TYR A 115 -5.76 7.33 3.40
C TYR A 115 -5.74 8.06 2.06
N PHE A 116 -6.78 7.86 1.26
CA PHE A 116 -6.90 8.51 -0.03
C PHE A 116 -8.37 8.71 -0.39
N LYS A 117 -8.60 9.62 -1.34
CA LYS A 117 -9.91 9.89 -1.94
C LYS A 117 -9.87 9.46 -3.39
N ASN A 118 -10.95 8.84 -3.85
CA ASN A 118 -11.18 8.58 -5.27
C ASN A 118 -12.41 9.38 -5.69
N ASN A 119 -12.24 10.14 -6.78
CA ASN A 119 -13.33 10.88 -7.39
C ASN A 119 -13.70 10.11 -8.65
N ASP A 120 -14.97 9.72 -8.77
CA ASP A 120 -15.47 9.15 -10.01
C ASP A 120 -15.81 10.23 -11.03
N ASP A 121 -16.01 9.83 -12.28
CA ASP A 121 -16.32 10.74 -13.37
C ASP A 121 -17.74 11.33 -13.25
N GLY A 122 -18.57 10.79 -12.35
CA GLY A 122 -19.89 11.28 -11.99
C GLY A 122 -19.88 12.34 -10.88
N GLY A 123 -18.71 12.68 -10.33
CA GLY A 123 -18.53 13.67 -9.26
C GLY A 123 -18.77 13.13 -7.84
N ASN A 124 -18.80 11.81 -7.66
CA ASN A 124 -18.87 11.20 -6.34
C ASN A 124 -17.46 11.04 -5.76
N ASP A 125 -17.27 11.51 -4.54
CA ASP A 125 -16.03 11.35 -3.78
C ASP A 125 -16.21 10.20 -2.79
N GLN A 126 -15.36 9.18 -2.89
CA GLN A 126 -15.28 8.10 -1.91
C GLN A 126 -13.92 8.09 -1.22
N GLU A 127 -13.96 8.11 0.11
CA GLU A 127 -12.77 7.97 0.94
C GLU A 127 -12.49 6.50 1.22
N TYR A 128 -11.21 6.15 1.15
CA TYR A 128 -10.72 4.83 1.47
C TYR A 128 -9.58 4.95 2.47
N SER A 129 -9.52 3.98 3.37
CA SER A 129 -8.40 3.82 4.27
C SER A 129 -7.82 2.42 4.11
N GLY A 130 -6.50 2.33 4.18
CA GLY A 130 -5.75 1.12 3.87
C GLY A 130 -4.73 0.81 4.95
N GLY A 131 -4.69 -0.46 5.33
CA GLY A 131 -3.74 -1.02 6.29
C GLY A 131 -4.47 -1.87 7.31
N SER A 132 -3.78 -2.34 8.34
CA SER A 132 -4.46 -3.07 9.41
C SER A 132 -4.13 -2.46 10.76
N ARG A 133 -5.17 -2.28 11.58
CA ARG A 133 -5.07 -1.70 12.91
C ARG A 133 -4.82 -2.83 13.89
N ILE A 134 -3.60 -2.92 14.41
CA ILE A 134 -3.38 -3.72 15.62
C ILE A 134 -3.98 -2.95 16.80
N HIS A 135 -5.04 -3.48 17.39
CA HIS A 135 -5.33 -3.18 18.77
C HIS A 135 -4.19 -3.82 19.58
N ALA A 136 -3.12 -3.08 19.83
CA ALA A 136 -2.18 -3.46 20.86
C ALA A 136 -2.92 -3.35 22.19
N LYS A 137 -3.55 -4.44 22.63
CA LYS A 137 -3.91 -4.53 24.05
C LYS A 137 -2.59 -4.48 24.84
N PRO A 138 -2.50 -3.61 25.86
CA PRO A 138 -1.36 -3.60 26.78
C PRO A 138 -1.19 -4.95 27.47
#